data_AF-A0A3A5M9D5-F1
#
_entry.id   AF-A0A3A5M9D5-F1
#
_cell.length_a   1.000
_cell.length_b   1.000
_cell.length_c   1.000
_cell.angle_alpha   90.00
_cell.angle_beta   90.00
_cell.angle_gamma   90.00
#
_symmetry.space_group_name_H-M   'P 1'
#
loop_
_entity.id
_entity.type
_entity.pdbx_description
1 polymer ?
#
loop_
_entity_poly.entity_id
_entity_poly.type
_entity_poly.pdbx_seq_one_letter_code
_entity_poly.pdbx_strand_id
1 'polypeptide(L)'
;MSFWRKCVAVASTLLIGFALITPTTASAAATVSLTMDSYVQADRATTNFGSSIRLSTEGHANIWRNALLRFNIRVPAGERVVSAKLRVYSETSTTSTQFVDVFTTSGGWTEGGVTWNNAPVRGAWLGKAGGFAANSWVEWDVTKGVSATGGEQNFKLESNAQKWIGFTSKEASNPALRPRLVVTTASGTGTPTEAAVVHGWGTRTAGDEFNYAGAPDATKWIVYNSVGHAGNGIRSPQQVTVDGSKMVMTGTPDGTTAGISAKFANQKYGRWEVRAAGSGDDEYHLVSILWPDSGNWPCDGEVDFAETTGDWNVIKFFHHYACSNSQTSAFKALDVSQFHNYAVDWSPKGIVGYIDGVKWFEDTDPAHQPPGSMHQTLQLDWFPNSTANGAGEMRVDWVRVYAAAPSL
;
A
#
# COMPACT_ATOMS: atom_id res chain seq x y z
N MET A 1 -7.74 71.52 -26.94
CA MET A 1 -8.19 70.36 -26.15
C MET A 1 -7.82 69.09 -26.91
N SER A 2 -6.79 68.38 -26.48
CA SER A 2 -6.53 66.99 -26.87
C SER A 2 -5.64 66.38 -25.80
N PHE A 3 -6.19 65.45 -25.02
CA PHE A 3 -5.47 64.68 -24.00
C PHE A 3 -5.10 63.33 -24.62
N TRP A 4 -3.81 63.07 -24.77
CA TRP A 4 -3.27 61.74 -25.05
C TRP A 4 -2.96 61.05 -23.71
N ARG A 5 -3.67 59.95 -23.40
CA ARG A 5 -3.30 59.03 -22.32
C ARG A 5 -2.20 58.09 -22.83
N LYS A 6 -1.05 58.09 -22.16
CA LYS A 6 0.02 57.09 -22.34
C LYS A 6 -0.39 55.81 -21.61
N CYS A 7 -0.44 54.69 -22.33
CA CYS A 7 -0.45 53.35 -21.73
C CYS A 7 0.97 53.01 -21.24
N VAL A 8 1.11 52.65 -19.97
CA VAL A 8 2.32 52.03 -19.42
C VAL A 8 2.04 50.53 -19.35
N ALA A 9 2.74 49.73 -20.16
CA ALA A 9 2.73 48.28 -20.05
C ALA A 9 3.71 47.87 -18.92
N VAL A 10 3.20 47.20 -17.89
CA VAL A 10 4.01 46.57 -16.86
C VAL A 10 4.33 45.15 -17.35
N ALA A 11 5.59 44.88 -17.68
CA ALA A 11 6.06 43.54 -18.02
C ALA A 11 6.35 42.77 -16.72
N SER A 12 5.43 41.90 -16.31
CA SER A 12 5.66 40.94 -15.24
C SER A 12 6.52 39.79 -15.76
N THR A 13 7.75 39.68 -15.28
CA THR A 13 8.66 38.58 -15.59
C THR A 13 8.26 37.36 -14.76
N LEU A 14 7.70 36.33 -15.41
CA LEU A 14 7.39 35.05 -14.78
C LEU A 14 8.70 34.25 -14.64
N LEU A 15 9.27 34.17 -13.43
CA LEU A 15 10.33 33.21 -13.13
C LEU A 15 9.71 31.80 -13.07
N ILE A 16 9.88 31.04 -14.15
CA ILE A 16 9.61 29.59 -14.15
C ILE A 16 10.78 28.94 -13.40
N GLY A 17 10.60 28.69 -12.11
CA GLY A 17 11.50 27.85 -11.34
C GLY A 17 11.35 26.40 -11.81
N PHE A 18 12.23 25.96 -12.71
CA PHE A 18 12.40 24.52 -12.96
C PHE A 18 12.93 23.90 -11.68
N ALA A 19 12.09 23.19 -10.93
CA ALA A 19 12.55 22.26 -9.92
C ALA A 19 13.35 21.18 -10.65
N LEU A 20 14.68 21.22 -10.52
CA LEU A 20 15.55 20.10 -10.90
C LEU A 20 15.14 18.91 -10.04
N ILE A 21 14.34 18.00 -10.58
CA ILE A 21 14.11 16.68 -10.00
C ILE A 21 15.43 15.95 -10.14
N THR A 22 16.30 16.07 -9.14
CA THR A 22 17.49 15.22 -9.05
C THR A 22 17.00 13.78 -8.92
N PRO A 23 17.38 12.86 -9.83
CA PRO A 23 16.99 11.47 -9.69
C PRO A 23 17.45 10.97 -8.33
N THR A 24 16.55 10.30 -7.61
CA THR A 24 16.89 9.68 -6.33
C THR A 24 17.92 8.59 -6.63
N THR A 25 19.19 8.85 -6.35
CA THR A 25 20.25 7.85 -6.54
C THR A 25 20.10 6.78 -5.46
N ALA A 26 19.65 5.59 -5.86
CA ALA A 26 19.71 4.43 -4.99
C ALA A 26 21.17 4.16 -4.62
N SER A 27 21.41 3.95 -3.32
CA SER A 27 22.68 3.46 -2.81
C SER A 27 22.88 2.02 -3.25
N ALA A 28 24.12 1.54 -3.23
CA ALA A 28 24.43 0.17 -3.58
C ALA A 28 23.75 -0.81 -2.60
N ALA A 29 23.26 -1.94 -3.12
CA ALA A 29 22.61 -2.96 -2.28
C ALA A 29 23.59 -3.53 -1.25
N ALA A 30 23.22 -3.45 0.03
CA ALA A 30 23.95 -3.99 1.16
C ALA A 30 23.42 -5.38 1.55
N THR A 31 24.33 -6.29 1.90
CA THR A 31 23.94 -7.60 2.47
C THR A 31 23.84 -7.48 3.98
N VAL A 32 22.68 -7.84 4.55
CA VAL A 32 22.44 -7.90 6.00
C VAL A 32 22.37 -9.36 6.43
N SER A 33 23.27 -9.74 7.34
CA SER A 33 23.29 -11.07 7.93
C SER A 33 22.16 -11.25 8.96
N LEU A 34 21.71 -12.49 9.12
CA LEU A 34 20.80 -12.88 10.20
C LEU A 34 21.39 -12.53 11.57
N THR A 35 20.52 -12.06 12.46
CA THR A 35 20.83 -11.97 13.89
C THR A 35 20.46 -13.26 14.63
N MET A 36 19.34 -13.87 14.28
CA MET A 36 18.85 -15.13 14.88
C MET A 36 18.03 -15.90 13.85
N ASP A 37 18.05 -17.22 13.93
CA ASP A 37 17.12 -18.08 13.21
C ASP A 37 16.77 -19.35 13.99
N SER A 38 15.64 -19.96 13.65
CA SER A 38 15.22 -21.23 14.23
C SER A 38 14.15 -21.85 13.34
N TYR A 39 13.71 -23.05 13.68
CA TYR A 39 12.43 -23.56 13.21
C TYR A 39 11.65 -24.16 14.38
N VAL A 40 10.35 -24.21 14.21
CA VAL A 40 9.43 -24.80 15.18
C VAL A 40 8.72 -25.98 14.55
N GLN A 41 8.42 -26.99 15.35
CA GLN A 41 7.87 -28.26 14.88
C GLN A 41 6.70 -28.71 15.78
N ALA A 42 5.53 -28.95 15.18
CA ALA A 42 4.28 -29.17 15.89
C ALA A 42 4.26 -30.44 16.76
N ASP A 43 4.76 -31.57 16.25
CA ASP A 43 4.83 -32.84 16.98
C ASP A 43 5.93 -32.85 18.07
N ARG A 44 6.75 -31.80 18.13
CA ARG A 44 7.80 -31.59 19.13
C ARG A 44 7.66 -30.23 19.80
N ALA A 45 6.46 -29.97 20.30
CA ALA A 45 6.00 -28.61 20.56
C ALA A 45 6.81 -27.79 21.59
N THR A 46 7.56 -28.47 22.48
CA THR A 46 8.42 -27.86 23.51
C THR A 46 9.91 -27.89 23.15
N THR A 47 10.28 -28.49 22.02
CA THR A 47 11.68 -28.62 21.61
C THR A 47 12.13 -27.35 20.88
N ASN A 48 13.30 -26.83 21.26
CA ASN A 48 13.97 -25.74 20.55
C ASN A 48 14.92 -26.30 19.47
N PHE A 49 14.98 -25.63 18.32
CA PHE A 49 15.85 -26.03 17.21
C PHE A 49 16.79 -24.90 16.75
N GLY A 50 17.06 -23.90 17.60
CA GLY A 50 17.91 -22.75 17.27
C GLY A 50 19.39 -23.08 17.06
N SER A 51 19.85 -24.29 17.38
CA SER A 51 21.22 -24.75 17.09
C SER A 51 21.30 -25.69 15.87
N SER A 52 20.19 -25.88 15.16
CA SER A 52 20.16 -26.71 13.95
C SER A 52 20.96 -26.06 12.85
N ILE A 53 21.73 -26.83 12.07
CA ILE A 53 22.40 -26.34 10.85
C ILE A 53 21.45 -26.11 9.67
N ARG A 54 20.14 -26.38 9.88
CA ARG A 54 19.07 -26.28 8.89
C ARG A 54 17.87 -25.53 9.43
N LEU A 55 17.30 -24.68 8.58
CA LEU A 55 15.93 -24.22 8.68
C LEU A 55 15.00 -25.20 7.97
N SER A 56 13.78 -25.35 8.48
CA SER A 56 12.83 -26.34 8.00
C SER A 56 11.44 -25.75 7.83
N THR A 57 10.80 -26.10 6.71
CA THR A 57 9.36 -25.92 6.49
C THR A 57 8.72 -27.23 6.05
N GLU A 58 7.51 -27.52 6.51
CA GLU A 58 6.79 -28.76 6.17
C GLU A 58 5.29 -28.62 6.52
N GLY A 59 4.41 -29.09 5.64
CA GLY A 59 2.96 -28.95 5.78
C GLY A 59 2.21 -30.25 6.09
N HIS A 60 2.91 -31.34 6.41
CA HIS A 60 2.23 -32.58 6.83
C HIS A 60 1.47 -32.35 8.13
N ALA A 61 0.22 -32.82 8.21
CA ALA A 61 -0.65 -32.58 9.37
C ALA A 61 -0.03 -33.09 10.70
N ASN A 62 0.75 -34.16 10.64
CA ASN A 62 1.43 -34.77 11.79
C ASN A 62 2.88 -34.27 11.99
N ILE A 63 3.47 -33.57 11.03
CA ILE A 63 4.83 -33.03 11.10
C ILE A 63 4.82 -31.66 10.43
N TRP A 64 4.29 -30.66 11.14
CA TRP A 64 4.24 -29.30 10.65
C TRP A 64 5.47 -28.53 11.12
N ARG A 65 6.16 -27.83 10.21
CA ARG A 65 7.35 -27.02 10.54
C ARG A 65 7.28 -25.64 9.91
N ASN A 66 7.63 -24.62 10.70
CA ASN A 66 7.78 -23.24 10.23
C ASN A 66 9.17 -22.72 10.61
N ALA A 67 9.84 -22.02 9.71
CA ALA A 67 11.12 -21.38 9.98
C ALA A 67 10.92 -19.92 10.41
N LEU A 68 11.82 -19.42 11.25
CA LEU A 68 11.82 -18.08 11.81
C LEU A 68 13.19 -17.44 11.55
N LEU A 69 13.19 -16.21 11.04
CA LEU A 69 14.40 -15.47 10.73
C LEU A 69 14.29 -14.05 11.29
N ARG A 70 15.33 -13.57 11.96
CA ARG A 70 15.42 -12.20 12.49
C ARG A 70 16.65 -11.51 11.93
N PHE A 71 16.46 -10.26 11.54
CA PHE A 71 17.49 -9.38 11.03
C PHE A 71 17.46 -8.06 11.78
N ASN A 72 18.59 -7.36 11.79
CA ASN A 72 18.66 -5.97 12.21
C ASN A 72 19.27 -5.13 11.10
N ILE A 73 18.47 -4.28 10.48
CA ILE A 73 18.88 -3.47 9.33
C ILE A 73 19.36 -2.12 9.84
N ARG A 74 20.58 -1.73 9.47
CA ARG A 74 21.09 -0.37 9.69
C ARG A 74 20.93 0.42 8.41
N VAL A 75 20.17 1.50 8.47
CA VAL A 75 20.02 2.44 7.36
C VAL A 75 20.96 3.62 7.60
N PRO A 76 21.77 4.02 6.59
CA PRO A 76 22.61 5.21 6.71
C PRO A 76 21.79 6.46 7.04
N ALA A 77 22.39 7.39 7.78
CA ALA A 77 21.72 8.64 8.11
C ALA A 77 21.33 9.40 6.83
N GLY A 78 20.07 9.85 6.75
CA GLY A 78 19.55 10.51 5.56
C GLY A 78 19.22 9.58 4.40
N GLU A 79 19.19 8.26 4.62
CA GLU A 79 18.68 7.27 3.66
C GLU A 79 17.41 6.57 4.17
N ARG A 80 16.71 5.87 3.28
CA ARG A 80 15.62 4.94 3.61
C ARG A 80 15.74 3.65 2.80
N VAL A 81 15.21 2.54 3.32
CA VAL A 81 15.06 1.29 2.56
C VAL A 81 14.08 1.50 1.42
N VAL A 82 14.49 1.14 0.20
CA VAL A 82 13.65 1.18 -1.01
C VAL A 82 13.46 -0.20 -1.63
N SER A 83 14.30 -1.17 -1.29
CA SER A 83 14.11 -2.58 -1.62
C SER A 83 14.74 -3.46 -0.56
N ALA A 84 14.09 -4.57 -0.23
CA ALA A 84 14.67 -5.63 0.60
C ALA A 84 14.28 -6.99 0.03
N LYS A 85 15.28 -7.84 -0.22
CA LYS A 85 15.10 -9.19 -0.73
C LYS A 85 15.62 -10.23 0.24
N LEU A 86 14.76 -11.13 0.69
CA LEU A 86 15.16 -12.27 1.51
C LEU A 86 15.73 -13.36 0.61
N ARG A 87 16.97 -13.76 0.89
CA ARG A 87 17.64 -14.86 0.20
C ARG A 87 17.99 -15.97 1.19
N VAL A 88 17.50 -17.18 0.90
CA VAL A 88 17.83 -18.42 1.62
C VAL A 88 18.45 -19.41 0.64
N TYR A 89 19.36 -20.25 1.09
CA TYR A 89 19.96 -21.28 0.26
C TYR A 89 19.26 -22.63 0.48
N SER A 90 18.64 -23.16 -0.56
CA SER A 90 17.86 -24.39 -0.48
C SER A 90 18.75 -25.63 -0.51
N GLU A 91 18.52 -26.56 0.40
CA GLU A 91 19.09 -27.91 0.37
C GLU A 91 18.20 -28.90 -0.39
N THR A 92 16.97 -28.48 -0.75
CA THR A 92 15.95 -29.34 -1.35
C THR A 92 15.37 -28.72 -2.63
N SER A 93 14.84 -29.54 -3.53
CA SER A 93 14.08 -29.07 -4.68
C SER A 93 12.59 -29.02 -4.38
N THR A 94 11.88 -28.16 -5.10
CA THR A 94 10.41 -28.06 -5.11
C THR A 94 9.87 -28.19 -6.53
N THR A 95 8.67 -28.73 -6.68
CA THR A 95 7.92 -28.68 -7.94
C THR A 95 7.23 -27.33 -8.10
N SER A 96 6.67 -27.06 -9.29
CA SER A 96 5.85 -25.87 -9.54
C SER A 96 4.57 -25.79 -8.69
N THR A 97 4.22 -26.84 -7.95
CA THR A 97 3.06 -26.90 -7.05
C THR A 97 3.43 -26.90 -5.57
N GLN A 98 4.73 -26.90 -5.25
CA GLN A 98 5.27 -26.87 -3.90
C GLN A 98 5.87 -25.50 -3.64
N PHE A 99 5.44 -24.85 -2.56
CA PHE A 99 5.80 -23.45 -2.30
C PHE A 99 6.16 -23.21 -0.84
N VAL A 100 6.96 -22.16 -0.63
CA VAL A 100 7.20 -21.55 0.67
C VAL A 100 6.75 -20.09 0.63
N ASP A 101 5.88 -19.74 1.56
CA ASP A 101 5.34 -18.41 1.77
C ASP A 101 6.15 -17.69 2.86
N VAL A 102 6.38 -16.38 2.68
CA VAL A 102 7.04 -15.52 3.68
C VAL A 102 6.01 -14.57 4.26
N PHE A 103 6.00 -14.47 5.59
CA PHE A 103 5.18 -13.53 6.35
C PHE A 103 6.07 -12.66 7.25
N THR A 104 5.62 -11.45 7.60
CA THR A 104 6.14 -10.76 8.79
C THR A 104 5.76 -11.54 10.05
N THR A 105 6.45 -11.31 11.16
CA THR A 105 6.04 -11.83 12.47
C THR A 105 6.51 -10.89 13.58
N SER A 106 5.98 -11.03 14.80
CA SER A 106 6.42 -10.19 15.91
C SER A 106 7.84 -10.55 16.35
N GLY A 107 8.59 -9.53 16.79
CA GLY A 107 9.90 -9.71 17.42
C GLY A 107 9.82 -10.29 18.83
N GLY A 108 10.92 -10.17 19.57
CA GLY A 108 11.00 -10.55 20.99
C GLY A 108 11.23 -12.04 21.26
N TRP A 109 11.08 -12.92 20.26
CA TRP A 109 11.51 -14.32 20.37
C TRP A 109 13.04 -14.41 20.37
N THR A 110 13.57 -15.45 21.01
CA THR A 110 15.02 -15.72 21.06
C THR A 110 15.33 -17.06 20.41
N GLU A 111 16.45 -17.13 19.69
CA GLU A 111 16.93 -18.34 19.02
C GLU A 111 16.90 -19.59 19.90
N GLY A 112 17.41 -19.51 21.14
CA GLY A 112 17.44 -20.62 22.10
C GLY A 112 16.18 -20.79 22.96
N GLY A 113 15.16 -19.95 22.78
CA GLY A 113 13.94 -19.95 23.61
C GLY A 113 12.65 -20.19 22.85
N VAL A 114 12.68 -20.10 21.52
CA VAL A 114 11.50 -20.33 20.69
C VAL A 114 11.22 -21.83 20.51
N THR A 115 9.96 -22.19 20.59
CA THR A 115 9.39 -23.54 20.47
C THR A 115 8.07 -23.40 19.71
N TRP A 116 7.43 -24.50 19.33
CA TRP A 116 6.10 -24.40 18.70
C TRP A 116 5.09 -23.66 19.59
N ASN A 117 5.10 -23.94 20.90
CA ASN A 117 4.13 -23.40 21.86
C ASN A 117 4.20 -21.88 22.05
N ASN A 118 5.34 -21.26 21.76
CA ASN A 118 5.56 -19.82 21.92
C ASN A 118 6.03 -19.13 20.63
N ALA A 119 5.96 -19.84 19.49
CA ALA A 119 6.32 -19.28 18.20
C ALA A 119 5.46 -18.04 17.90
N PRO A 120 6.04 -16.94 17.43
CA PRO A 120 5.25 -15.78 17.09
C PRO A 120 4.28 -16.12 15.93
N VAL A 121 3.09 -15.53 15.99
CA VAL A 121 2.06 -15.71 14.96
C VAL A 121 2.50 -15.05 13.66
N ARG A 122 2.09 -15.61 12.51
CA ARG A 122 2.35 -14.97 11.22
C ARG A 122 1.56 -13.66 11.13
N GLY A 123 2.19 -12.63 10.56
CA GLY A 123 1.61 -11.33 10.27
C GLY A 123 1.23 -11.20 8.80
N ALA A 124 1.59 -10.08 8.18
CA ALA A 124 1.31 -9.81 6.77
C ALA A 124 2.08 -10.79 5.87
N TRP A 125 1.39 -11.36 4.87
CA TRP A 125 2.05 -12.11 3.79
C TRP A 125 2.90 -11.15 2.96
N LEU A 126 4.05 -11.61 2.48
CA LEU A 126 5.01 -10.81 1.70
C LEU A 126 5.29 -11.42 0.33
N GLY A 127 5.13 -12.73 0.19
CA GLY A 127 5.34 -13.39 -1.09
C GLY A 127 5.43 -14.91 -0.99
N LYS A 128 5.54 -15.53 -2.16
CA LYS A 128 5.60 -16.98 -2.35
C LYS A 128 6.69 -17.34 -3.35
N ALA A 129 7.39 -18.46 -3.12
CA ALA A 129 8.33 -19.03 -4.07
C ALA A 129 8.20 -20.56 -4.12
N GLY A 130 8.34 -21.14 -5.30
CA GLY A 130 8.28 -22.59 -5.55
C GLY A 130 8.97 -22.93 -6.87
N GLY A 131 9.00 -24.22 -7.24
CA GLY A 131 9.67 -24.67 -8.48
C GLY A 131 11.19 -24.48 -8.51
N PHE A 132 11.83 -24.30 -7.36
CA PHE A 132 13.28 -24.08 -7.27
C PHE A 132 14.06 -25.40 -7.14
N ALA A 133 15.31 -25.38 -7.61
CA ALA A 133 16.21 -26.53 -7.53
C ALA A 133 16.85 -26.67 -6.13
N ALA A 134 17.33 -27.87 -5.81
CA ALA A 134 18.22 -28.05 -4.67
C ALA A 134 19.57 -27.35 -4.93
N ASN A 135 20.25 -26.93 -3.86
CA ASN A 135 21.52 -26.21 -3.92
C ASN A 135 21.42 -24.90 -4.72
N SER A 136 20.34 -24.16 -4.53
CA SER A 136 20.09 -22.89 -5.22
C SER A 136 19.59 -21.83 -4.25
N TRP A 137 19.80 -20.56 -4.62
CA TRP A 137 19.22 -19.44 -3.89
C TRP A 137 17.74 -19.29 -4.22
N VAL A 138 16.91 -19.18 -3.19
CA VAL A 138 15.51 -18.78 -3.30
C VAL A 138 15.38 -17.34 -2.79
N GLU A 139 14.60 -16.52 -3.48
CA GLU A 139 14.47 -15.09 -3.22
C GLU A 139 12.99 -14.69 -3.10
N TRP A 140 12.68 -13.85 -2.12
CA TRP A 140 11.40 -13.14 -2.00
C TRP A 140 11.65 -11.65 -1.90
N ASP A 141 10.82 -10.85 -2.56
CA ASP A 141 10.73 -9.43 -2.25
C ASP A 141 9.99 -9.26 -0.92
N VAL A 142 10.69 -8.76 0.09
CA VAL A 142 10.16 -8.52 1.44
C VAL A 142 10.14 -7.03 1.78
N THR A 143 10.30 -6.15 0.78
CA THR A 143 10.43 -4.69 0.97
C THR A 143 9.33 -4.12 1.86
N LYS A 144 8.07 -4.53 1.62
CA LYS A 144 6.92 -4.07 2.39
C LYS A 144 6.85 -4.59 3.84
N GLY A 145 7.61 -5.64 4.14
CA GLY A 145 7.77 -6.16 5.49
C GLY A 145 8.92 -5.52 6.26
N VAL A 146 9.64 -4.58 5.64
CA VAL A 146 10.81 -3.92 6.22
C VAL A 146 10.50 -2.45 6.50
N SER A 147 10.82 -1.99 7.71
CA SER A 147 10.74 -0.56 8.03
C SER A 147 11.66 0.26 7.14
N ALA A 148 11.14 1.36 6.58
CA ALA A 148 11.91 2.30 5.77
C ALA A 148 13.14 2.87 6.49
N THR A 149 13.08 2.98 7.83
CA THR A 149 14.19 3.48 8.66
C THR A 149 15.08 2.36 9.21
N GLY A 150 14.83 1.10 8.83
CA GLY A 150 15.54 -0.07 9.33
C GLY A 150 15.09 -0.49 10.73
N GLY A 151 16.03 -1.03 11.50
CA GLY A 151 15.77 -1.70 12.77
C GLY A 151 15.49 -3.19 12.62
N GLU A 152 14.89 -3.77 13.65
CA GLU A 152 14.61 -5.19 13.71
C GLU A 152 13.50 -5.60 12.74
N GLN A 153 13.76 -6.65 11.95
CA GLN A 153 12.80 -7.25 11.03
C GLN A 153 12.72 -8.75 11.29
N ASN A 154 11.50 -9.28 11.36
CA ASN A 154 11.26 -10.69 11.67
C ASN A 154 10.37 -11.31 10.60
N PHE A 155 10.77 -12.48 10.12
CA PHE A 155 10.06 -13.23 9.10
C PHE A 155 9.73 -14.65 9.57
N LYS A 156 8.59 -15.14 9.12
CA LYS A 156 8.15 -16.52 9.29
C LYS A 156 7.94 -17.16 7.93
N LEU A 157 8.57 -18.30 7.71
CA LEU A 157 8.44 -19.09 6.49
C LEU A 157 7.55 -20.29 6.77
N GLU A 158 6.53 -20.47 5.94
CA GLU A 158 5.56 -21.55 6.06
C GLU A 158 5.37 -22.26 4.72
N SER A 159 4.99 -23.53 4.75
CA SER A 159 4.69 -24.32 3.56
C SER A 159 3.53 -25.27 3.81
N ASN A 160 2.66 -25.42 2.82
CA ASN A 160 1.65 -26.47 2.80
C ASN A 160 2.13 -27.73 2.06
N ALA A 161 3.38 -27.75 1.58
CA ALA A 161 3.92 -28.91 0.88
C ALA A 161 3.93 -30.12 1.81
N GLN A 162 3.38 -31.23 1.34
CA GLN A 162 3.43 -32.54 2.01
C GLN A 162 4.83 -33.16 1.84
N LYS A 163 5.86 -32.42 2.23
CA LYS A 163 7.29 -32.76 2.12
C LYS A 163 8.09 -31.77 2.96
N TRP A 164 9.16 -32.26 3.57
CA TRP A 164 10.19 -31.41 4.15
C TRP A 164 10.94 -30.58 3.10
N ILE A 165 10.91 -29.26 3.27
CA ILE A 165 11.70 -28.29 2.50
C ILE A 165 12.71 -27.64 3.44
N GLY A 166 13.99 -27.90 3.17
CA GLY A 166 15.12 -27.47 3.99
C GLY A 166 15.95 -26.36 3.37
N PHE A 167 16.43 -25.46 4.22
CA PHE A 167 17.37 -24.40 3.88
C PHE A 167 18.53 -24.40 4.87
N THR A 168 19.69 -23.87 4.49
CA THR A 168 20.80 -23.63 5.44
C THR A 168 20.40 -22.60 6.49
N SER A 169 20.85 -22.77 7.74
CA SER A 169 20.65 -21.81 8.85
C SER A 169 21.89 -20.94 9.11
N LYS A 170 21.83 -20.10 10.15
CA LYS A 170 22.98 -19.34 10.68
C LYS A 170 24.10 -20.25 11.18
N GLU A 171 23.80 -21.48 11.59
CA GLU A 171 24.75 -22.48 12.09
C GLU A 171 25.40 -23.28 10.95
N ALA A 172 25.00 -23.04 9.69
CA ALA A 172 25.62 -23.70 8.55
C ALA A 172 27.12 -23.43 8.49
N SER A 173 27.89 -24.49 8.18
CA SER A 173 29.35 -24.48 8.20
C SER A 173 29.97 -23.57 7.14
N ASN A 174 29.29 -23.39 5.99
CA ASN A 174 29.68 -22.43 4.97
C ASN A 174 28.94 -21.10 5.15
N PRO A 175 29.61 -20.03 5.64
CA PRO A 175 28.96 -18.75 5.87
C PRO A 175 28.41 -18.09 4.62
N ALA A 176 28.96 -18.41 3.44
CA ALA A 176 28.52 -17.84 2.17
C ALA A 176 27.12 -18.33 1.74
N LEU A 177 26.64 -19.44 2.31
CA LEU A 177 25.33 -20.02 2.03
C LEU A 177 24.28 -19.62 3.07
N ARG A 178 24.66 -19.00 4.19
CA ARG A 178 23.72 -18.60 5.25
C ARG A 178 22.68 -17.60 4.70
N PRO A 179 21.45 -17.62 5.21
CA PRO A 179 20.44 -16.67 4.77
C PRO A 179 20.83 -15.22 5.02
N ARG A 180 20.31 -14.33 4.18
CA ARG A 180 20.61 -12.90 4.18
C ARG A 180 19.47 -12.08 3.63
N LEU A 181 19.41 -10.82 4.04
CA LEU A 181 18.69 -9.80 3.28
C LEU A 181 19.66 -9.09 2.33
N VAL A 182 19.22 -8.82 1.11
CA VAL A 182 19.84 -7.84 0.21
C VAL A 182 18.98 -6.58 0.27
N VAL A 183 19.50 -5.53 0.90
CA VAL A 183 18.78 -4.29 1.17
C VAL A 183 19.36 -3.17 0.32
N THR A 184 18.53 -2.55 -0.49
CA THR A 184 18.86 -1.33 -1.22
C THR A 184 18.26 -0.16 -0.46
N THR A 185 19.11 0.79 -0.08
CA THR A 185 18.69 2.08 0.46
C THR A 185 18.84 3.16 -0.60
N ALA A 186 18.19 4.28 -0.40
CA ALA A 186 18.38 5.47 -1.23
C ALA A 186 18.31 6.70 -0.34
N SER A 187 18.91 7.80 -0.80
CA SER A 187 18.78 9.10 -0.13
C SER A 187 17.32 9.37 0.23
N GLY A 188 17.08 9.46 1.54
CA GLY A 188 15.87 9.90 2.21
C GLY A 188 15.73 11.43 2.18
N THR A 189 16.41 12.10 1.24
CA THR A 189 16.23 13.53 0.96
C THR A 189 14.87 13.83 0.32
N GLY A 190 14.05 12.82 0.07
CA GLY A 190 12.62 13.04 -0.07
C GLY A 190 12.03 13.33 1.31
N THR A 191 11.51 14.54 1.51
CA THR A 191 10.54 14.83 2.57
C THR A 191 9.53 13.66 2.62
N PRO A 192 9.21 13.10 3.80
CA PRO A 192 8.16 12.08 3.88
C PRO A 192 6.93 12.56 3.13
N THR A 193 6.43 11.74 2.20
CA THR A 193 5.27 12.11 1.40
C THR A 193 3.98 11.59 2.03
N GLU A 194 4.06 10.79 3.09
CA GLU A 194 2.86 10.33 3.82
C GLU A 194 2.36 11.46 4.72
N ALA A 195 1.13 11.90 4.54
CA ALA A 195 0.49 12.91 5.39
C ALA A 195 0.48 12.46 6.86
N ALA A 196 0.24 11.17 7.11
CA ALA A 196 0.33 10.62 8.46
C ALA A 196 1.69 10.82 9.13
N VAL A 197 2.79 10.75 8.36
CA VAL A 197 4.15 10.95 8.87
C VAL A 197 4.45 12.43 9.03
N VAL A 198 4.15 13.25 8.00
CA VAL A 198 4.41 14.70 8.02
C VAL A 198 3.66 15.40 9.15
N HIS A 199 2.42 14.99 9.40
CA HIS A 199 1.53 15.64 10.37
C HIS A 199 1.37 14.85 11.68
N GLY A 200 2.14 13.77 11.86
CA GLY A 200 2.18 13.01 13.11
C GLY A 200 0.84 12.41 13.54
N TRP A 201 0.10 11.79 12.61
CA TRP A 201 -1.23 11.21 12.89
C TRP A 201 -1.20 9.97 13.80
N GLY A 202 -0.02 9.43 14.09
CA GLY A 202 0.18 8.31 14.98
C GLY A 202 -0.04 6.96 14.30
N THR A 203 -0.49 5.97 15.07
CA THR A 203 -0.59 4.59 14.61
C THR A 203 -1.81 4.36 13.72
N ARG A 204 -1.62 3.63 12.62
CA ARG A 204 -2.70 3.16 11.75
C ARG A 204 -3.70 2.31 12.54
N THR A 205 -4.99 2.60 12.41
CA THR A 205 -6.08 1.89 13.08
C THR A 205 -6.74 0.83 12.18
N ALA A 206 -6.77 1.06 10.87
CA ALA A 206 -7.31 0.13 9.88
C ALA A 206 -6.67 0.35 8.51
N GLY A 207 -6.98 -0.49 7.53
CA GLY A 207 -6.49 -0.37 6.16
C GLY A 207 -6.13 -1.69 5.52
N ASP A 208 -5.56 -1.59 4.33
CA ASP A 208 -5.06 -2.72 3.57
C ASP A 208 -3.76 -2.37 2.85
N GLU A 209 -2.76 -3.23 2.97
CA GLU A 209 -1.45 -3.05 2.32
C GLU A 209 -1.38 -3.80 0.98
N PHE A 210 -2.42 -4.56 0.62
CA PHE A 210 -2.51 -5.29 -0.64
C PHE A 210 -1.32 -6.24 -0.90
N ASN A 211 -0.81 -6.84 0.18
CA ASN A 211 0.27 -7.83 0.14
C ASN A 211 -0.32 -9.23 0.13
N TYR A 212 -1.06 -9.55 -0.92
CA TYR A 212 -1.62 -10.88 -1.19
C TYR A 212 -1.97 -10.96 -2.67
N ALA A 213 -2.14 -12.17 -3.21
CA ALA A 213 -2.49 -12.36 -4.61
C ALA A 213 -3.93 -12.85 -4.75
N GLY A 214 -4.66 -12.33 -5.75
CA GLY A 214 -6.04 -12.72 -6.07
C GLY A 214 -7.05 -11.60 -5.80
N ALA A 215 -8.31 -11.96 -5.59
CA ALA A 215 -9.37 -10.98 -5.33
C ALA A 215 -9.10 -10.17 -4.04
N PRO A 216 -9.59 -8.91 -3.94
CA PRO A 216 -9.54 -8.14 -2.70
C PRO A 216 -10.09 -8.94 -1.50
N ASP A 217 -9.47 -8.76 -0.33
CA ASP A 217 -9.83 -9.48 0.90
C ASP A 217 -11.30 -9.22 1.26
N ALA A 218 -12.15 -10.23 1.10
CA ALA A 218 -13.58 -10.13 1.31
C ALA A 218 -13.97 -9.82 2.78
N THR A 219 -13.04 -9.94 3.73
CA THR A 219 -13.28 -9.48 5.11
C THR A 219 -13.15 -7.96 5.25
N LYS A 220 -12.39 -7.33 4.35
CA LYS A 220 -12.11 -5.88 4.35
C LYS A 220 -12.89 -5.11 3.30
N TRP A 221 -13.22 -5.75 2.17
CA TRP A 221 -13.77 -5.06 1.01
C TRP A 221 -15.08 -5.68 0.54
N ILE A 222 -16.00 -4.84 0.08
CA ILE A 222 -17.10 -5.22 -0.81
C ILE A 222 -16.65 -4.86 -2.21
N VAL A 223 -16.58 -5.86 -3.10
CA VAL A 223 -16.30 -5.65 -4.52
C VAL A 223 -17.61 -5.46 -5.27
N TYR A 224 -17.71 -4.40 -6.07
CA TYR A 224 -18.94 -4.08 -6.78
C TYR A 224 -19.19 -5.02 -7.95
N ASN A 225 -20.46 -5.39 -8.10
CA ASN A 225 -21.00 -6.11 -9.25
C ASN A 225 -22.32 -5.44 -9.64
N SER A 226 -22.21 -4.34 -10.37
CA SER A 226 -23.32 -3.41 -10.59
C SER A 226 -23.18 -2.67 -11.92
N VAL A 227 -24.21 -1.91 -12.30
CA VAL A 227 -24.03 -0.82 -13.27
C VAL A 227 -22.96 0.16 -12.76
N GLY A 228 -22.25 0.78 -13.69
CA GLY A 228 -21.25 1.79 -13.35
C GLY A 228 -21.85 3.16 -13.08
N HIS A 229 -21.00 4.17 -13.13
CA HIS A 229 -21.34 5.54 -12.73
C HIS A 229 -22.56 6.07 -13.50
N ALA A 230 -23.58 6.53 -12.76
CA ALA A 230 -24.84 7.04 -13.32
C ALA A 230 -25.51 6.09 -14.35
N GLY A 231 -25.27 4.78 -14.23
CA GLY A 231 -25.79 3.77 -15.16
C GLY A 231 -24.91 3.50 -16.39
N ASN A 232 -23.77 4.18 -16.54
CA ASN A 232 -22.82 3.96 -17.62
C ASN A 232 -21.84 2.83 -17.28
N GLY A 233 -21.59 1.93 -18.23
CA GLY A 233 -20.65 0.83 -18.05
C GLY A 233 -21.08 -0.18 -16.99
N ILE A 234 -20.16 -1.09 -16.64
CA ILE A 234 -20.38 -2.17 -15.67
C ILE A 234 -19.23 -2.20 -14.69
N ARG A 235 -19.50 -2.17 -13.38
CA ARG A 235 -18.50 -2.51 -12.36
C ARG A 235 -18.52 -4.03 -12.15
N SER A 236 -17.42 -4.68 -12.48
CA SER A 236 -17.25 -6.12 -12.51
C SER A 236 -16.19 -6.57 -11.49
N PRO A 237 -16.44 -7.62 -10.71
CA PRO A 237 -15.42 -8.21 -9.84
C PRO A 237 -14.21 -8.78 -10.59
N GLN A 238 -14.32 -9.02 -11.90
CA GLN A 238 -13.22 -9.51 -12.73
C GLN A 238 -12.21 -8.40 -13.08
N GLN A 239 -12.59 -7.14 -12.91
CA GLN A 239 -11.75 -5.97 -13.21
C GLN A 239 -10.96 -5.47 -12.00
N VAL A 240 -10.92 -6.21 -10.89
CA VAL A 240 -10.07 -5.90 -9.74
C VAL A 240 -9.33 -7.12 -9.23
N THR A 241 -8.03 -6.99 -9.07
CA THR A 241 -7.17 -8.04 -8.53
C THR A 241 -6.05 -7.43 -7.70
N VAL A 242 -5.45 -8.22 -6.82
CA VAL A 242 -4.25 -7.89 -6.08
C VAL A 242 -3.13 -8.77 -6.62
N ASP A 243 -2.01 -8.18 -7.02
CA ASP A 243 -0.92 -8.88 -7.70
C ASP A 243 0.18 -9.39 -6.76
N GLY A 244 -0.05 -9.31 -5.45
CA GLY A 244 0.92 -9.58 -4.40
C GLY A 244 1.61 -8.33 -3.86
N SER A 245 1.51 -7.20 -4.56
CA SER A 245 2.17 -5.94 -4.20
C SER A 245 1.27 -4.71 -4.31
N LYS A 246 0.12 -4.80 -4.97
CA LYS A 246 -0.84 -3.70 -5.12
C LYS A 246 -2.16 -4.25 -5.61
N MET A 247 -3.23 -3.53 -5.31
CA MET A 247 -4.48 -3.71 -6.03
C MET A 247 -4.40 -3.01 -7.39
N VAL A 248 -4.96 -3.65 -8.40
CA VAL A 248 -5.11 -3.12 -9.75
C VAL A 248 -6.57 -3.23 -10.14
N MET A 249 -7.17 -2.10 -10.50
CA MET A 249 -8.46 -1.99 -11.18
C MET A 249 -8.22 -1.67 -12.64
N THR A 250 -8.89 -2.37 -13.54
CA THR A 250 -8.76 -2.18 -14.98
C THR A 250 -10.09 -1.76 -15.60
N GLY A 251 -10.03 -0.87 -16.58
CA GLY A 251 -11.15 -0.42 -17.39
C GLY A 251 -10.94 -0.84 -18.85
N THR A 252 -11.94 -1.46 -19.46
CA THR A 252 -11.91 -1.87 -20.87
C THR A 252 -12.63 -0.88 -21.78
N PRO A 253 -12.35 -0.85 -23.11
CA PRO A 253 -13.00 0.10 -24.03
C PRO A 253 -14.54 0.03 -24.11
N ASP A 254 -15.15 -1.04 -23.60
CA ASP A 254 -16.61 -1.18 -23.53
C ASP A 254 -17.22 -0.64 -22.22
N GLY A 255 -16.41 -0.02 -21.36
CA GLY A 255 -16.86 0.53 -20.08
C GLY A 255 -16.98 -0.49 -18.96
N THR A 256 -16.43 -1.71 -19.13
CA THR A 256 -16.32 -2.65 -18.01
C THR A 256 -15.15 -2.24 -17.12
N THR A 257 -15.43 -1.97 -15.85
CA THR A 257 -14.51 -1.40 -14.87
C THR A 257 -14.69 -2.04 -13.49
N ALA A 258 -14.11 -1.47 -12.42
CA ALA A 258 -14.26 -1.93 -11.05
C ALA A 258 -14.49 -0.78 -10.06
N GLY A 259 -15.05 -1.15 -8.90
CA GLY A 259 -15.06 -0.32 -7.70
C GLY A 259 -15.20 -1.21 -6.46
N ILE A 260 -14.74 -0.72 -5.32
CA ILE A 260 -14.85 -1.39 -4.02
C ILE A 260 -15.20 -0.41 -2.91
N SER A 261 -15.88 -0.90 -1.85
CA SER A 261 -16.03 -0.17 -0.58
C SER A 261 -15.40 -0.90 0.59
N ALA A 262 -14.82 -0.14 1.51
CA ALA A 262 -14.26 -0.64 2.74
C ALA A 262 -15.38 -1.09 3.71
N LYS A 263 -15.14 -2.21 4.41
CA LYS A 263 -15.95 -2.72 5.53
C LYS A 263 -15.39 -2.27 6.89
N PHE A 264 -14.35 -1.44 6.87
CA PHE A 264 -13.64 -0.94 8.03
C PHE A 264 -13.67 0.59 8.01
N ALA A 265 -13.47 1.19 9.18
CA ALA A 265 -13.48 2.64 9.35
C ALA A 265 -14.76 3.31 8.84
N ASN A 266 -15.91 2.67 9.05
CA ASN A 266 -17.24 3.27 8.94
C ASN A 266 -17.46 4.15 10.18
N GLN A 267 -17.10 5.42 10.08
CA GLN A 267 -17.05 6.31 11.23
C GLN A 267 -17.29 7.76 10.84
N LYS A 268 -17.71 8.55 11.82
CA LYS A 268 -17.72 10.00 11.74
C LYS A 268 -16.39 10.53 12.24
N TYR A 269 -15.70 11.28 11.39
CA TYR A 269 -14.31 11.74 11.58
C TYR A 269 -13.26 10.64 11.53
N GLY A 270 -12.06 11.00 11.09
CA GLY A 270 -10.94 10.10 10.91
C GLY A 270 -9.96 10.70 9.92
N ARG A 271 -8.93 9.92 9.60
CA ARG A 271 -8.02 10.30 8.53
C ARG A 271 -7.78 9.11 7.64
N TRP A 272 -7.96 9.31 6.35
CA TRP A 272 -7.79 8.29 5.32
C TRP A 272 -6.66 8.72 4.41
N GLU A 273 -5.77 7.79 4.11
CA GLU A 273 -4.67 8.01 3.20
C GLU A 273 -4.56 6.81 2.26
N VAL A 274 -4.45 7.08 0.97
CA VAL A 274 -4.30 6.08 -0.07
C VAL A 274 -3.10 6.42 -0.94
N ARG A 275 -2.28 5.42 -1.23
CA ARG A 275 -1.20 5.55 -2.19
C ARG A 275 -1.62 4.95 -3.52
N ALA A 276 -1.92 5.80 -4.49
CA ALA A 276 -2.50 5.38 -5.76
C ALA A 276 -1.83 6.06 -6.97
N ALA A 277 -1.92 5.39 -8.10
CA ALA A 277 -1.57 5.89 -9.43
C ALA A 277 -2.65 5.45 -10.41
N GLY A 278 -2.79 6.12 -11.54
CA GLY A 278 -3.70 5.69 -12.59
C GLY A 278 -3.36 6.27 -13.94
N SER A 279 -3.91 5.68 -14.97
CA SER A 279 -3.76 6.14 -16.35
C SER A 279 -4.89 5.60 -17.18
N GLY A 280 -5.29 6.32 -18.22
CA GLY A 280 -6.29 5.79 -19.13
C GLY A 280 -6.68 6.77 -20.22
N ASP A 281 -7.71 6.36 -20.92
CA ASP A 281 -8.54 7.20 -21.78
C ASP A 281 -9.19 8.35 -20.99
N ASP A 282 -9.64 9.41 -21.67
CA ASP A 282 -10.28 10.56 -21.02
C ASP A 282 -11.68 10.26 -20.47
N GLU A 283 -12.25 9.13 -20.85
CA GLU A 283 -13.51 8.60 -20.33
C GLU A 283 -13.34 7.94 -18.95
N TYR A 284 -12.12 7.74 -18.46
CA TYR A 284 -11.89 7.09 -17.16
C TYR A 284 -11.52 8.07 -16.05
N HIS A 285 -12.18 7.92 -14.90
CA HIS A 285 -11.94 8.69 -13.69
C HIS A 285 -11.43 7.76 -12.59
N LEU A 286 -10.20 7.97 -12.12
CA LEU A 286 -9.74 7.39 -10.85
C LEU A 286 -10.37 8.21 -9.73
N VAL A 287 -11.03 7.55 -8.77
CA VAL A 287 -11.68 8.23 -7.65
C VAL A 287 -11.42 7.52 -6.31
N SER A 288 -11.05 8.30 -5.30
CA SER A 288 -11.03 7.89 -3.89
C SER A 288 -11.97 8.76 -3.08
N ILE A 289 -12.98 8.12 -2.49
CA ILE A 289 -14.19 8.77 -1.99
C ILE A 289 -14.42 8.39 -0.53
N LEU A 290 -14.89 9.31 0.31
CA LEU A 290 -15.69 8.97 1.50
C LEU A 290 -17.16 9.08 1.15
N TRP A 291 -17.87 7.96 1.22
CA TRP A 291 -19.29 7.83 0.88
C TRP A 291 -20.14 7.66 2.16
N PRO A 292 -21.32 8.30 2.27
CA PRO A 292 -22.14 8.24 3.47
C PRO A 292 -22.68 6.82 3.70
N ASP A 293 -22.52 6.31 4.93
CA ASP A 293 -23.01 4.99 5.31
C ASP A 293 -24.54 4.86 5.18
N SER A 294 -25.26 5.98 5.26
CA SER A 294 -26.71 6.04 5.11
C SER A 294 -27.19 5.78 3.68
N GLY A 295 -26.32 5.99 2.67
CA GLY A 295 -26.69 6.03 1.26
C GLY A 295 -27.61 7.20 0.87
N ASN A 296 -27.87 8.14 1.78
CA ASN A 296 -28.74 9.29 1.54
C ASN A 296 -27.99 10.43 0.82
N TRP A 297 -27.72 10.21 -0.45
CA TRP A 297 -27.04 11.19 -1.30
C TRP A 297 -28.06 12.12 -2.00
N PRO A 298 -27.81 13.45 -2.10
CA PRO A 298 -26.58 14.17 -1.70
C PRO A 298 -26.63 14.76 -0.27
N CYS A 299 -27.76 14.62 0.44
CA CYS A 299 -28.00 15.27 1.73
C CYS A 299 -26.92 14.96 2.79
N ASP A 300 -26.39 13.73 2.79
CA ASP A 300 -25.42 13.28 3.78
C ASP A 300 -23.95 13.46 3.31
N GLY A 301 -23.75 14.15 2.20
CA GLY A 301 -22.46 14.56 1.66
C GLY A 301 -21.68 13.46 0.93
N GLU A 302 -20.59 13.85 0.31
CA GLU A 302 -19.61 13.00 -0.38
C GLU A 302 -18.26 13.73 -0.42
N VAL A 303 -17.16 13.02 -0.18
CA VAL A 303 -15.81 13.62 -0.15
C VAL A 303 -14.88 12.88 -1.11
N ASP A 304 -14.77 13.37 -2.33
CA ASP A 304 -13.84 12.89 -3.35
C ASP A 304 -12.49 13.56 -3.13
N PHE A 305 -11.66 12.96 -2.29
CA PHE A 305 -10.39 13.58 -1.91
C PHE A 305 -9.26 13.37 -2.92
N ALA A 306 -9.51 12.55 -3.95
CA ALA A 306 -8.70 12.43 -5.15
C ALA A 306 -9.57 11.91 -6.31
N GLU A 307 -9.87 12.78 -7.26
CA GLU A 307 -10.60 12.45 -8.49
C GLU A 307 -9.88 12.99 -9.74
N THR A 308 -9.70 12.15 -10.77
CA THR A 308 -9.41 12.64 -12.13
C THR A 308 -10.72 12.90 -12.88
N THR A 309 -10.71 13.80 -13.85
CA THR A 309 -11.89 14.03 -14.72
C THR A 309 -11.52 13.91 -16.18
N GLY A 310 -10.92 12.78 -16.56
CA GLY A 310 -10.40 12.50 -17.89
C GLY A 310 -9.02 13.09 -18.21
N ASP A 311 -8.62 14.18 -17.55
CA ASP A 311 -7.25 14.69 -17.63
C ASP A 311 -6.35 14.04 -16.57
N TRP A 312 -5.50 13.11 -17.01
CA TRP A 312 -4.53 12.40 -16.15
C TRP A 312 -3.32 13.25 -15.73
N ASN A 313 -3.31 14.56 -16.02
CA ASN A 313 -2.33 15.52 -15.51
C ASN A 313 -2.94 16.47 -14.46
N VAL A 314 -4.17 16.23 -14.02
CA VAL A 314 -4.86 17.03 -13.01
C VAL A 314 -5.58 16.13 -12.02
N ILE A 315 -5.43 16.41 -10.74
CA ILE A 315 -6.25 15.82 -9.67
C ILE A 315 -7.16 16.87 -9.07
N LYS A 316 -8.36 16.46 -8.69
CA LYS A 316 -9.40 17.30 -8.09
C LYS A 316 -9.83 16.78 -6.73
N PHE A 317 -10.23 17.73 -5.89
CA PHE A 317 -10.91 17.48 -4.63
C PHE A 317 -12.33 18.01 -4.80
N PHE A 318 -13.33 17.18 -4.51
CA PHE A 318 -14.72 17.59 -4.46
C PHE A 318 -15.30 17.26 -3.10
N HIS A 319 -15.87 18.29 -2.45
CA HIS A 319 -16.61 18.13 -1.21
C HIS A 319 -18.06 18.51 -1.47
N HIS A 320 -18.91 17.50 -1.61
CA HIS A 320 -20.34 17.65 -1.81
C HIS A 320 -21.05 17.72 -0.46
N TYR A 321 -21.98 18.67 -0.31
CA TYR A 321 -22.74 18.88 0.91
C TYR A 321 -24.14 19.43 0.64
N ALA A 322 -24.99 19.28 1.66
CA ALA A 322 -26.40 19.65 1.67
C ALA A 322 -27.25 18.93 0.61
N CYS A 323 -28.57 18.91 0.83
CA CYS A 323 -29.52 18.30 -0.11
C CYS A 323 -29.56 18.99 -1.49
N SER A 324 -29.01 20.19 -1.60
CA SER A 324 -28.85 20.91 -2.87
C SER A 324 -27.67 20.42 -3.72
N ASN A 325 -26.87 19.46 -3.22
CA ASN A 325 -25.63 19.02 -3.85
C ASN A 325 -24.67 20.19 -4.13
N SER A 326 -24.51 21.08 -3.15
CA SER A 326 -23.55 22.17 -3.22
C SER A 326 -22.13 21.63 -3.04
N GLN A 327 -21.14 22.33 -3.57
CA GLN A 327 -19.78 21.81 -3.63
C GLN A 327 -18.73 22.88 -3.32
N THR A 328 -17.74 22.53 -2.51
CA THR A 328 -16.43 23.19 -2.47
C THR A 328 -15.41 22.29 -3.16
N SER A 329 -14.49 22.88 -3.91
CA SER A 329 -13.55 22.10 -4.71
C SER A 329 -12.20 22.78 -4.88
N ALA A 330 -11.19 21.97 -5.18
CA ALA A 330 -9.86 22.41 -5.59
C ALA A 330 -9.33 21.51 -6.71
N PHE A 331 -8.37 22.02 -7.48
CA PHE A 331 -7.68 21.25 -8.50
C PHE A 331 -6.18 21.55 -8.45
N LYS A 332 -5.36 20.58 -8.86
CA LYS A 332 -3.91 20.69 -8.86
C LYS A 332 -3.34 19.94 -10.05
N ALA A 333 -2.44 20.59 -10.78
CA ALA A 333 -1.65 19.93 -11.81
C ALA A 333 -0.76 18.85 -11.15
N LEU A 334 -0.88 17.62 -11.61
CA LEU A 334 -0.23 16.43 -11.04
C LEU A 334 -0.19 15.33 -12.10
N ASP A 335 0.98 14.76 -12.37
CA ASP A 335 1.09 13.56 -13.20
C ASP A 335 0.58 12.35 -12.42
N VAL A 336 -0.70 12.01 -12.57
CA VAL A 336 -1.33 10.94 -11.78
C VAL A 336 -0.94 9.53 -12.25
N SER A 337 -0.15 9.41 -13.32
CA SER A 337 0.46 8.14 -13.75
C SER A 337 1.50 7.63 -12.75
N GLN A 338 2.07 8.55 -11.96
CA GLN A 338 2.95 8.25 -10.84
C GLN A 338 2.14 8.00 -9.57
N PHE A 339 2.71 7.22 -8.66
CA PHE A 339 2.09 7.01 -7.36
C PHE A 339 2.25 8.25 -6.48
N HIS A 340 1.12 8.75 -5.98
CA HIS A 340 1.03 9.81 -5.00
C HIS A 340 0.27 9.34 -3.77
N ASN A 341 0.52 10.00 -2.64
CA ASN A 341 -0.24 9.80 -1.41
C ASN A 341 -1.37 10.84 -1.35
N TYR A 342 -2.60 10.41 -1.52
CA TYR A 342 -3.79 11.23 -1.40
C TYR A 342 -4.38 11.02 0.00
N ALA A 343 -4.63 12.10 0.74
CA ALA A 343 -5.15 11.98 2.09
C ALA A 343 -6.25 12.99 2.39
N VAL A 344 -7.13 12.62 3.30
CA VAL A 344 -8.14 13.50 3.90
C VAL A 344 -8.11 13.38 5.42
N ASP A 345 -7.99 14.50 6.11
CA ASP A 345 -8.24 14.64 7.56
C ASP A 345 -9.63 15.25 7.75
N TRP A 346 -10.55 14.43 8.24
CA TRP A 346 -11.90 14.87 8.58
C TRP A 346 -12.04 14.88 10.10
N SER A 347 -12.27 16.06 10.64
CA SER A 347 -12.41 16.29 12.07
C SER A 347 -13.54 17.28 12.37
N PRO A 348 -13.92 17.49 13.64
CA PRO A 348 -14.88 18.54 13.99
C PRO A 348 -14.49 19.95 13.52
N LYS A 349 -13.20 20.19 13.19
CA LYS A 349 -12.71 21.49 12.71
C LYS A 349 -12.94 21.73 11.23
N GLY A 350 -13.19 20.69 10.45
CA GLY A 350 -13.21 20.78 8.99
C GLY A 350 -12.73 19.53 8.28
N ILE A 351 -12.63 19.65 6.97
CA ILE A 351 -12.05 18.68 6.05
C ILE A 351 -10.79 19.30 5.46
N VAL A 352 -9.67 18.58 5.55
CA VAL A 352 -8.38 19.02 5.00
C VAL A 352 -7.84 17.94 4.07
N GLY A 353 -7.55 18.32 2.83
CA GLY A 353 -6.97 17.44 1.82
C GLY A 353 -5.45 17.61 1.71
N TYR A 354 -4.75 16.50 1.51
CA TYR A 354 -3.29 16.44 1.32
C TYR A 354 -2.93 15.66 0.06
N ILE A 355 -1.88 16.11 -0.63
CA ILE A 355 -1.17 15.34 -1.66
C ILE A 355 0.29 15.31 -1.24
N ASP A 356 0.86 14.12 -1.13
CA ASP A 356 2.25 13.88 -0.72
C ASP A 356 2.60 14.62 0.58
N GLY A 357 1.68 14.59 1.54
CA GLY A 357 1.81 15.23 2.85
C GLY A 357 1.65 16.76 2.83
N VAL A 358 1.48 17.39 1.67
CA VAL A 358 1.28 18.83 1.54
C VAL A 358 -0.21 19.15 1.46
N LYS A 359 -0.69 20.01 2.37
CA LYS A 359 -2.08 20.51 2.35
C LYS A 359 -2.35 21.24 1.02
N TRP A 360 -3.47 20.93 0.39
CA TRP A 360 -3.90 21.55 -0.87
C TRP A 360 -5.39 21.91 -0.93
N PHE A 361 -6.19 21.39 0.00
CA PHE A 361 -7.61 21.69 0.17
C PHE A 361 -7.91 21.89 1.66
N GLU A 362 -8.83 22.79 1.98
CA GLU A 362 -9.35 23.00 3.32
C GLU A 362 -10.76 23.58 3.26
N ASP A 363 -11.68 22.97 3.99
CA ASP A 363 -13.03 23.46 4.23
C ASP A 363 -13.35 23.38 5.73
N THR A 364 -13.52 24.54 6.36
CA THR A 364 -13.79 24.67 7.79
C THR A 364 -15.20 25.14 8.08
N ASP A 365 -16.08 25.24 7.07
CA ASP A 365 -17.46 25.65 7.31
C ASP A 365 -18.23 24.50 7.99
N PRO A 366 -18.74 24.70 9.23
CA PRO A 366 -19.48 23.65 9.92
C PRO A 366 -20.77 23.24 9.20
N ALA A 367 -21.34 24.10 8.32
CA ALA A 367 -22.52 23.77 7.53
C ALA A 367 -22.21 22.82 6.37
N HIS A 368 -20.96 22.70 5.94
CA HIS A 368 -20.55 21.78 4.88
C HIS A 368 -20.23 20.38 5.41
N GLN A 369 -20.15 20.18 6.73
CA GLN A 369 -19.77 18.91 7.34
C GLN A 369 -20.77 17.78 7.02
N PRO A 370 -20.30 16.59 6.60
CA PRO A 370 -21.16 15.41 6.51
C PRO A 370 -21.84 15.12 7.87
N PRO A 371 -23.16 14.91 7.89
CA PRO A 371 -23.90 14.77 9.14
C PRO A 371 -23.68 13.41 9.83
N GLY A 372 -23.39 12.36 9.06
CA GLY A 372 -23.31 10.97 9.51
C GLY A 372 -21.90 10.39 9.51
N SER A 373 -21.80 9.07 9.60
CA SER A 373 -20.56 8.33 9.34
C SER A 373 -20.38 8.05 7.85
N MET A 374 -19.14 7.88 7.44
CA MET A 374 -18.77 7.55 6.06
C MET A 374 -17.80 6.37 6.04
N HIS A 375 -17.73 5.71 4.89
CA HIS A 375 -16.73 4.69 4.59
C HIS A 375 -15.98 5.04 3.31
N GLN A 376 -14.77 4.52 3.16
CA GLN A 376 -13.99 4.75 1.95
C GLN A 376 -14.45 3.86 0.79
N THR A 377 -14.52 4.44 -0.40
CA THR A 377 -14.64 3.71 -1.67
C THR A 377 -13.49 4.06 -2.60
N LEU A 378 -13.13 3.12 -3.47
CA LEU A 378 -12.17 3.31 -4.56
C LEU A 378 -12.85 2.87 -5.84
N GLN A 379 -12.83 3.72 -6.86
CA GLN A 379 -13.58 3.50 -8.09
C GLN A 379 -12.74 3.93 -9.30
N LEU A 380 -12.82 3.14 -10.38
CA LEU A 380 -12.37 3.56 -11.70
C LEU A 380 -13.64 3.80 -12.52
N ASP A 381 -14.19 4.98 -12.49
CA ASP A 381 -15.49 5.27 -13.10
C ASP A 381 -15.35 5.59 -14.59
N TRP A 382 -16.37 5.21 -15.36
CA TRP A 382 -16.39 5.39 -16.81
C TRP A 382 -17.47 6.41 -17.19
N PHE A 383 -17.02 7.49 -17.83
CA PHE A 383 -17.77 8.64 -18.32
C PHE A 383 -17.70 8.65 -19.86
N PRO A 384 -18.49 7.80 -20.55
CA PRO A 384 -18.43 7.70 -22.00
C PRO A 384 -18.74 9.04 -22.65
N ASN A 385 -17.99 9.36 -23.71
CA ASN A 385 -18.22 10.56 -24.48
C ASN A 385 -18.21 10.23 -26.00
N SER A 386 -18.10 11.24 -26.87
CA SER A 386 -18.08 11.04 -28.33
C SER A 386 -16.72 10.63 -28.91
N THR A 387 -15.65 10.61 -28.11
CA THR A 387 -14.31 10.17 -28.51
C THR A 387 -14.21 8.65 -28.59
N ALA A 388 -13.07 8.17 -29.09
CA ALA A 388 -12.85 6.75 -29.29
C ALA A 388 -12.41 6.11 -27.97
N ASN A 389 -13.25 5.23 -27.43
CA ASN A 389 -12.98 4.57 -26.16
C ASN A 389 -11.63 3.80 -26.16
N GLY A 390 -10.93 3.92 -25.04
CA GLY A 390 -9.69 3.28 -24.69
C GLY A 390 -9.78 2.53 -23.35
N ALA A 391 -8.64 2.09 -22.86
CA ALA A 391 -8.54 1.38 -21.57
C ALA A 391 -8.16 2.34 -20.44
N GLY A 392 -8.46 1.95 -19.21
CA GLY A 392 -8.06 2.66 -17.99
C GLY A 392 -7.45 1.72 -16.96
N GLU A 393 -6.73 2.28 -16.01
CA GLU A 393 -6.15 1.55 -14.89
C GLU A 393 -6.07 2.46 -13.65
N MET A 394 -6.42 1.90 -12.50
CA MET A 394 -6.12 2.45 -11.18
C MET A 394 -5.31 1.42 -10.39
N ARG A 395 -4.14 1.82 -9.90
CA ARG A 395 -3.23 1.01 -9.08
C ARG A 395 -3.18 1.58 -7.67
N VAL A 396 -3.35 0.74 -6.67
CA VAL A 396 -3.34 1.13 -5.26
C VAL A 396 -2.35 0.27 -4.49
N ASP A 397 -1.32 0.90 -3.96
CA ASP A 397 -0.27 0.25 -3.18
C ASP A 397 -0.78 -0.09 -1.77
N TRP A 398 -1.42 0.87 -1.11
CA TRP A 398 -2.02 0.69 0.21
C TRP A 398 -3.13 1.70 0.47
N VAL A 399 -4.01 1.34 1.40
CA VAL A 399 -5.01 2.18 2.05
C VAL A 399 -4.74 2.14 3.55
N ARG A 400 -4.67 3.29 4.21
CA ARG A 400 -4.41 3.41 5.65
C ARG A 400 -5.38 4.38 6.29
N VAL A 401 -5.85 4.03 7.47
CA VAL A 401 -6.75 4.85 8.29
C VAL A 401 -6.12 5.14 9.63
N TYR A 402 -6.33 6.36 10.14
CA TYR A 402 -5.84 6.85 11.42
C TYR A 402 -6.98 7.50 12.21
N ALA A 403 -6.77 7.64 13.51
CA ALA A 403 -7.70 8.38 14.37
C ALA A 403 -7.82 9.85 13.91
N ALA A 404 -8.98 10.45 14.15
CA ALA A 404 -9.18 11.88 13.93
C ALA A 404 -8.28 12.73 14.84
N ALA A 405 -8.11 14.02 14.51
CA ALA A 405 -7.53 14.97 15.45
C ALA A 405 -8.35 14.99 16.74
N PRO A 406 -7.73 14.98 17.94
CA PRO A 406 -8.48 15.18 19.17
C PRO A 406 -9.16 16.55 19.14
N SER A 407 -10.42 16.60 19.58
CA SER A 407 -11.08 17.85 19.93
C SER A 407 -10.34 18.45 21.14
N LEU A 408 -9.74 19.63 20.98
CA LEU A 408 -9.22 20.40 22.11
C LEU A 408 -10.37 20.95 22.96
#